data_AF-A0A7S0NJJ2-F1
#
_entry.id   AF-A0A7S0NJJ2-F1
#
_cell.length_a   1.000
_cell.length_b   1.000
_cell.length_c   1.000
_cell.angle_alpha   90.00
_cell.angle_beta   90.00
_cell.angle_gamma   90.00
#
_symmetry.space_group_name_H-M   'P 1'
#
loop_
_entity.id
_entity.type
_entity.pdbx_description
1 polymer ?
#
loop_
_entity_poly.entity_id
_entity_poly.type
_entity_poly.pdbx_seq_one_letter_code
_entity_poly.pdbx_strand_id
1 'polypeptide(L)'
;CALPISTTSPSSDDDVDEASRGWTLLGCDSDAGGALAVVRGPSLGDVASVDVHDCPTYKAEVNGRARKRLCVEDMVELVTSLNIPRGTVAFVEEGGVEYGFSAQTAFVQGYNFGLWKGVLAAAGLRVEVVKPQAWKHALGLARSGSSKDDSRDMASAMFPEVGDDLGRKKDHGRAEALLIAAYGHMATHARDARAAAAAAGRADAAEEEEDPLCRRVRDAVTRAVEEAASSETSVDDDGDETRRSGLRMRIGPDDPLPYFGPYFGMTGKALGEECRRRGLRVSGKKMELIERLEEDDAAAMRRAREAAAVIQAEGE
;
A
#
# COMPACT_ATOMS: atom_id res chain seq x y z
N CYS A 1 8.06 8.98 -30.11
CA CYS A 1 7.11 9.66 -31.02
C CYS A 1 6.35 10.71 -30.23
N ALA A 2 6.71 11.98 -30.39
CA ALA A 2 5.94 13.08 -29.81
C ALA A 2 4.77 13.37 -30.76
N LEU A 3 3.54 13.22 -30.26
CA LEU A 3 2.33 13.67 -30.97
C LEU A 3 2.07 15.15 -30.62
N PRO A 4 1.54 15.95 -31.56
CA PRO A 4 1.30 17.37 -31.33
C PRO A 4 0.18 17.59 -30.30
N ILE A 5 0.42 18.50 -29.36
CA ILE A 5 -0.55 18.94 -28.36
C ILE A 5 -1.56 19.84 -29.09
N SER A 6 -2.77 19.33 -29.30
CA SER A 6 -3.90 20.15 -29.71
C SER A 6 -4.31 21.01 -28.52
N THR A 7 -4.07 22.32 -28.62
CA THR A 7 -4.53 23.31 -27.66
C THR A 7 -6.03 23.54 -27.85
N THR A 8 -6.84 22.68 -27.26
CA THR A 8 -8.23 23.03 -26.92
C THR A 8 -8.21 23.65 -25.54
N SER A 9 -8.57 24.93 -25.47
CA SER A 9 -8.79 25.68 -24.24
C SER A 9 -9.72 24.91 -23.30
N PRO A 10 -9.42 24.84 -21.99
CA PRO A 10 -10.35 24.22 -21.05
C PRO A 10 -11.65 25.03 -21.04
N SER A 11 -12.76 24.37 -21.35
CA SER A 11 -14.10 24.86 -21.08
C SER A 11 -14.24 25.08 -19.58
N SER A 12 -14.71 26.28 -19.20
CA SER A 12 -14.83 26.82 -17.85
C SER A 12 -15.93 26.17 -16.97
N ASP A 13 -16.25 24.90 -17.23
CA ASP A 13 -17.29 24.16 -16.50
C ASP A 13 -16.71 23.11 -15.51
N ASP A 14 -15.38 22.96 -15.44
CA ASP A 14 -14.70 22.06 -14.48
C ASP A 14 -14.38 22.73 -13.13
N ASP A 15 -14.69 24.02 -12.95
CA ASP A 15 -14.52 24.77 -11.69
C ASP A 15 -15.63 24.48 -10.66
N VAL A 16 -16.20 23.28 -10.70
CA VAL A 16 -17.13 22.81 -9.66
C VAL A 16 -16.28 22.36 -8.45
N ASP A 17 -15.94 23.33 -7.60
CA ASP A 17 -15.40 23.23 -6.25
C ASP A 17 -14.61 21.95 -5.96
N GLU A 18 -13.30 21.91 -6.29
CA GLU A 18 -12.41 20.80 -5.87
C GLU A 18 -12.49 20.55 -4.35
N ALA A 19 -12.79 21.58 -3.56
CA ALA A 19 -12.99 21.49 -2.11
C ALA A 19 -14.27 20.73 -1.70
N SER A 20 -15.23 20.56 -2.61
CA SER A 20 -16.44 19.74 -2.40
C SER A 20 -16.26 18.28 -2.83
N ARG A 21 -15.18 17.98 -3.57
CA ARG A 21 -14.89 16.62 -4.03
C ARG A 21 -14.18 15.91 -2.90
N GLY A 22 -14.94 15.06 -2.20
CA GLY A 22 -14.40 14.18 -1.16
C GLY A 22 -13.19 13.37 -1.64
N TRP A 23 -12.47 12.76 -0.72
CA TRP A 23 -11.30 11.96 -1.06
C TRP A 23 -11.70 10.64 -1.71
N THR A 24 -10.81 10.09 -2.55
CA THR A 24 -10.97 8.77 -3.16
C THR A 24 -9.64 8.03 -3.12
N LEU A 25 -9.67 6.78 -2.66
CA LEU A 25 -8.54 5.87 -2.64
C LEU A 25 -8.84 4.66 -3.51
N LEU A 26 -7.88 4.29 -4.36
CA LEU A 26 -8.00 3.14 -5.26
C LEU A 26 -6.88 2.14 -5.05
N GLY A 27 -7.26 0.87 -5.01
CA GLY A 27 -6.33 -0.25 -5.03
C GLY A 27 -6.76 -1.30 -6.04
N CYS A 28 -5.80 -1.91 -6.73
CA CYS A 28 -6.06 -2.89 -7.77
C CYS A 28 -5.14 -4.10 -7.59
N ASP A 29 -5.75 -5.25 -7.27
CA ASP A 29 -5.16 -6.55 -7.55
C ASP A 29 -5.38 -6.80 -9.05
N SER A 30 -4.28 -6.83 -9.80
CA SER A 30 -4.33 -6.82 -11.26
C SER A 30 -4.63 -8.19 -11.86
N ASP A 31 -4.69 -9.27 -11.08
CA ASP A 31 -4.91 -10.61 -11.59
C ASP A 31 -6.35 -10.87 -12.05
N ALA A 32 -6.55 -11.89 -12.89
CA ALA A 32 -7.90 -12.26 -13.36
C ALA A 32 -8.85 -12.72 -12.23
N GLY A 33 -8.31 -13.05 -11.06
CA GLY A 33 -9.05 -13.33 -9.83
C GLY A 33 -9.10 -12.15 -8.85
N GLY A 34 -8.47 -11.03 -9.21
CA GLY A 34 -8.35 -9.82 -8.42
C GLY A 34 -9.58 -8.93 -8.52
N ALA A 35 -9.39 -7.69 -8.08
CA ALA A 35 -10.44 -6.68 -8.02
C ALA A 35 -9.88 -5.25 -8.10
N LEU A 36 -10.77 -4.30 -8.37
CA LEU A 36 -10.58 -2.87 -8.21
C LEU A 36 -11.41 -2.41 -6.99
N ALA A 37 -10.74 -1.94 -5.95
CA ALA A 37 -11.35 -1.35 -4.77
C ALA A 37 -11.38 0.18 -4.88
N VAL A 38 -12.49 0.79 -4.48
CA VAL A 38 -12.71 2.24 -4.44
C VAL A 38 -13.27 2.62 -3.08
N VAL A 39 -12.50 3.38 -2.32
CA VAL A 39 -12.89 3.91 -1.01
C VAL A 39 -13.14 5.40 -1.16
N ARG A 40 -14.29 5.89 -0.70
CA ARG A 40 -14.67 7.32 -0.78
C ARG A 40 -15.14 7.84 0.57
N GLY A 41 -14.98 9.14 0.76
CA GLY A 41 -15.65 9.85 1.84
C GLY A 41 -15.43 11.36 1.81
N PRO A 42 -16.03 12.09 2.76
CA PRO A 42 -16.05 13.56 2.74
C PRO A 42 -14.68 14.17 3.05
N SER A 43 -13.87 13.53 3.90
CA SER A 43 -12.53 13.96 4.29
C SER A 43 -11.64 12.74 4.54
N LEU A 44 -10.32 12.89 4.37
CA LEU A 44 -9.38 11.76 4.43
C LEU A 44 -9.52 10.95 5.72
N GLY A 45 -9.77 9.64 5.58
CA GLY A 45 -10.00 8.74 6.69
C GLY A 45 -11.41 8.82 7.31
N ASP A 46 -12.30 9.70 6.86
CA ASP A 46 -13.74 9.50 7.04
C ASP A 46 -14.23 8.68 5.83
N VAL A 47 -14.63 7.42 6.07
CA VAL A 47 -15.02 6.48 5.01
C VAL A 47 -16.55 6.47 4.93
N ALA A 48 -17.09 6.93 3.81
CA ALA A 48 -18.53 6.93 3.55
C ALA A 48 -18.96 5.72 2.71
N SER A 49 -18.12 5.24 1.79
CA SER A 49 -18.41 4.05 1.00
C SER A 49 -17.14 3.28 0.62
N VAL A 50 -17.31 1.96 0.51
CA VAL A 50 -16.27 1.03 0.03
C VAL A 50 -16.92 0.15 -1.03
N ASP A 51 -16.54 0.38 -2.29
CA ASP A 51 -17.02 -0.39 -3.43
C ASP A 51 -15.88 -1.29 -3.95
N VAL A 52 -16.13 -2.59 -4.12
CA VAL A 52 -15.10 -3.51 -4.64
C VAL A 52 -15.64 -4.30 -5.82
N HIS A 53 -14.98 -4.14 -6.97
CA HIS A 53 -15.40 -4.71 -8.25
C HIS A 53 -14.43 -5.79 -8.68
N ASP A 54 -14.90 -7.03 -8.85
CA ASP A 54 -14.09 -8.12 -9.40
C ASP A 54 -13.56 -7.73 -10.79
N CYS A 55 -12.33 -8.14 -11.12
CA CYS A 55 -11.77 -7.85 -12.44
C CYS A 55 -12.68 -8.40 -13.57
N PRO A 56 -13.07 -7.57 -14.56
CA PRO A 56 -13.88 -8.01 -15.67
C PRO A 56 -13.16 -9.08 -16.48
N THR A 57 -13.81 -10.22 -16.69
CA THR A 57 -13.17 -11.40 -17.29
C THR A 57 -14.10 -12.20 -18.18
N TYR A 58 -13.51 -12.87 -19.17
CA TYR A 58 -14.18 -13.86 -20.00
C TYR A 58 -13.37 -15.18 -20.04
N LYS A 59 -14.01 -16.24 -20.55
CA LYS A 59 -13.34 -17.53 -20.78
C LYS A 59 -12.84 -17.58 -22.22
N ALA A 60 -11.51 -17.66 -22.38
CA ALA A 60 -10.86 -17.86 -23.67
C ALA A 60 -10.34 -19.29 -23.79
N GLU A 61 -10.43 -19.91 -24.96
CA GLU A 61 -9.76 -21.18 -25.20
C GLU A 61 -8.27 -20.95 -25.48
N VAL A 62 -7.41 -21.59 -24.68
CA VAL A 62 -5.94 -21.52 -24.83
C VAL A 62 -5.40 -22.94 -24.73
N ASN A 63 -4.80 -23.41 -25.82
CA ASN A 63 -4.27 -24.78 -25.94
C ASN A 63 -5.32 -25.85 -25.57
N GLY A 64 -6.54 -25.72 -26.09
CA GLY A 64 -7.65 -26.65 -25.85
C GLY A 64 -8.23 -26.64 -24.44
N ARG A 65 -7.87 -25.67 -23.59
CA ARG A 65 -8.42 -25.50 -22.23
C ARG A 65 -9.01 -24.10 -22.07
N ALA A 66 -10.20 -24.03 -21.47
CA ALA A 66 -10.79 -22.75 -21.08
C ALA A 66 -9.95 -22.09 -19.97
N ARG A 67 -9.49 -20.87 -20.23
CA ARG A 67 -8.71 -20.05 -19.30
C ARG A 67 -9.39 -18.69 -19.11
N LYS A 68 -9.34 -18.19 -17.88
CA LYS A 68 -9.85 -16.86 -17.54
C LYS A 68 -8.90 -15.79 -18.12
N ARG A 69 -9.45 -14.77 -18.78
CA ARG A 69 -8.73 -13.62 -19.32
C ARG A 69 -9.46 -12.34 -18.97
N LEU A 70 -8.71 -11.27 -18.75
CA LEU A 70 -9.28 -9.95 -18.54
C LEU A 70 -9.98 -9.47 -19.82
N CYS A 71 -11.14 -8.82 -19.66
CA CYS A 71 -11.89 -8.19 -20.74
C CYS A 71 -11.59 -6.69 -20.76
N VAL A 72 -10.86 -6.21 -21.77
CA VAL A 72 -10.37 -4.81 -21.77
C VAL A 72 -11.52 -3.83 -21.95
N GLU A 73 -12.50 -4.17 -22.77
CA GLU A 73 -13.70 -3.37 -23.03
C GLU A 73 -14.49 -3.16 -21.73
N ASP A 74 -14.77 -4.24 -21.00
CA ASP A 74 -15.50 -4.18 -19.73
C ASP A 74 -14.67 -3.50 -18.62
N MET A 75 -13.33 -3.59 -18.67
CA MET A 75 -12.45 -2.83 -17.76
C MET A 75 -12.58 -1.32 -17.99
N VAL A 76 -12.62 -0.89 -19.26
CA VAL A 76 -12.80 0.52 -19.62
C VAL A 76 -14.18 1.00 -19.20
N GLU A 77 -15.22 0.21 -19.46
CA GLU A 77 -16.60 0.53 -19.03
C GLU A 77 -16.68 0.66 -17.50
N LEU A 78 -16.12 -0.32 -16.76
CA LEU A 78 -16.06 -0.28 -15.30
C LEU A 78 -15.38 1.00 -14.82
N VAL A 79 -14.14 1.29 -15.25
CA VAL A 79 -13.39 2.47 -14.78
C VAL A 79 -14.11 3.77 -15.13
N THR A 80 -14.72 3.85 -16.31
CA THR A 80 -15.50 5.03 -16.74
C THR A 80 -16.73 5.22 -15.87
N SER A 81 -17.47 4.14 -15.57
CA SER A 81 -18.70 4.19 -14.76
C SER A 81 -18.46 4.63 -13.31
N LEU A 82 -17.24 4.43 -12.79
CA LEU A 82 -16.86 4.82 -11.43
C LEU A 82 -16.68 6.33 -11.25
N ASN A 83 -16.65 7.11 -12.34
CA ASN A 83 -16.55 8.57 -12.33
C ASN A 83 -15.45 9.10 -11.38
N ILE A 84 -14.28 8.44 -11.39
CA ILE A 84 -13.16 8.78 -10.51
C ILE A 84 -12.56 10.12 -10.97
N PRO A 85 -12.33 11.07 -10.05
CA PRO A 85 -11.65 12.32 -10.39
C PRO A 85 -10.31 12.10 -11.09
N ARG A 86 -10.01 12.93 -12.09
CA ARG A 86 -8.71 12.88 -12.78
C ARG A 86 -7.60 13.23 -11.79
N GLY A 87 -6.43 12.63 -11.95
CA GLY A 87 -5.29 12.84 -11.06
C GLY A 87 -5.32 12.03 -9.76
N THR A 88 -6.45 11.38 -9.41
CA THR A 88 -6.52 10.45 -8.28
C THR A 88 -5.50 9.32 -8.45
N VAL A 89 -4.88 8.91 -7.34
CA VAL A 89 -3.89 7.83 -7.34
C VAL A 89 -4.59 6.48 -7.32
N ALA A 90 -4.16 5.59 -8.22
CA ALA A 90 -4.50 4.18 -8.19
C ALA A 90 -3.26 3.35 -7.88
N PHE A 91 -3.32 2.62 -6.76
CA PHE A 91 -2.26 1.70 -6.35
C PHE A 91 -2.50 0.34 -7.00
N VAL A 92 -1.61 -0.06 -7.90
CA VAL A 92 -1.78 -1.29 -8.68
C VAL A 92 -0.69 -2.26 -8.30
N GLU A 93 -1.07 -3.48 -7.91
CA GLU A 93 -0.10 -4.54 -7.64
C GLU A 93 0.64 -4.93 -8.92
N GLU A 94 1.96 -4.93 -8.84
CA GLU A 94 2.85 -5.45 -9.86
C GLU A 94 2.68 -6.97 -9.97
N GLY A 95 2.40 -7.45 -11.19
CA GLY A 95 2.35 -8.88 -11.48
C GLY A 95 3.66 -9.56 -11.09
N GLY A 96 3.60 -10.44 -10.08
CA GLY A 96 4.77 -11.13 -9.56
C GLY A 96 5.33 -12.17 -10.54
N VAL A 97 6.66 -12.30 -10.57
CA VAL A 97 7.34 -13.45 -11.19
C VAL A 97 8.10 -14.18 -10.09
N GLU A 98 7.70 -15.40 -9.80
CA GLU A 98 8.37 -16.26 -8.82
C GLU A 98 9.24 -17.32 -9.51
N TYR A 99 10.27 -17.77 -8.80
CA TYR A 99 11.09 -18.89 -9.26
C TYR A 99 10.21 -20.14 -9.42
N GLY A 100 10.23 -20.75 -10.60
CA GLY A 100 9.37 -21.89 -10.95
C GLY A 100 8.11 -21.53 -11.74
N PHE A 101 7.84 -20.24 -11.99
CA PHE A 101 6.77 -19.86 -12.91
C PHE A 101 7.08 -20.30 -14.34
N SER A 102 6.07 -20.82 -15.02
CA SER A 102 6.15 -21.04 -16.46
C SER A 102 6.27 -19.69 -17.18
N ALA A 103 6.92 -19.67 -18.34
CA ALA A 103 6.98 -18.47 -19.19
C ALA A 103 5.57 -17.92 -19.52
N GLN A 104 4.59 -18.81 -19.66
CA GLN A 104 3.19 -18.43 -19.88
C GLN A 104 2.59 -17.73 -18.66
N THR A 105 2.84 -18.23 -17.44
CA THR A 105 2.35 -17.60 -16.21
C THR A 105 2.95 -16.21 -16.06
N ALA A 106 4.28 -16.09 -16.18
CA ALA A 106 4.97 -14.80 -16.09
C ALA A 106 4.46 -13.80 -17.14
N PHE A 107 4.22 -14.26 -18.39
CA PHE A 107 3.61 -13.44 -19.43
C PHE A 107 2.21 -12.96 -19.04
N VAL A 108 1.35 -13.85 -18.53
CA VAL A 108 -0.02 -13.48 -18.13
C VAL A 108 -0.02 -12.48 -16.98
N GLN A 109 0.84 -12.66 -15.96
CA GLN A 109 0.95 -11.68 -14.86
C GLN A 109 1.38 -10.30 -15.38
N GLY A 110 2.42 -10.24 -16.22
CA GLY A 110 2.87 -8.98 -16.81
C GLY A 110 1.84 -8.35 -17.76
N TYR A 111 1.12 -9.17 -18.53
CA TYR A 111 0.04 -8.73 -19.41
C TYR A 111 -1.13 -8.12 -18.62
N ASN A 112 -1.59 -8.81 -17.58
CA ASN A 112 -2.69 -8.34 -16.73
C ASN A 112 -2.35 -7.02 -16.04
N PHE A 113 -1.17 -6.94 -15.43
CA PHE A 113 -0.65 -5.70 -14.84
C PHE A 113 -0.59 -4.56 -15.87
N GLY A 114 -0.08 -4.85 -17.07
CA GLY A 114 0.01 -3.88 -18.16
C GLY A 114 -1.34 -3.36 -18.61
N LEU A 115 -2.36 -4.23 -18.70
CA LEU A 115 -3.72 -3.83 -19.05
C LEU A 115 -4.32 -2.88 -18.02
N TRP A 116 -4.29 -3.23 -16.73
CA TRP A 116 -4.82 -2.36 -15.68
C TRP A 116 -4.09 -1.02 -15.61
N LYS A 117 -2.75 -1.04 -15.67
CA LYS A 117 -1.96 0.19 -15.72
C LYS A 117 -2.32 1.07 -16.92
N GLY A 118 -2.55 0.47 -18.10
CA GLY A 118 -2.94 1.18 -19.31
C GLY A 118 -4.34 1.78 -19.22
N VAL A 119 -5.33 1.00 -18.77
CA VAL A 119 -6.72 1.45 -18.62
C VAL A 119 -6.84 2.60 -17.61
N LEU A 120 -6.23 2.45 -16.43
CA LEU A 120 -6.27 3.48 -15.38
C LEU A 120 -5.56 4.77 -15.81
N ALA A 121 -4.38 4.66 -16.45
CA ALA A 121 -3.66 5.82 -16.97
C ALA A 121 -4.43 6.53 -18.10
N ALA A 122 -5.09 5.78 -18.99
CA ALA A 122 -5.92 6.33 -20.06
C ALA A 122 -7.16 7.08 -19.51
N ALA A 123 -7.69 6.64 -18.37
CA ALA A 123 -8.75 7.34 -17.64
C ALA A 123 -8.27 8.64 -16.95
N GLY A 124 -6.97 8.97 -17.00
CA GLY A 124 -6.39 10.15 -16.38
C GLY A 124 -6.02 9.99 -14.91
N LEU A 125 -5.92 8.75 -14.42
CA LEU A 125 -5.48 8.44 -13.06
C LEU A 125 -3.96 8.36 -12.98
N ARG A 126 -3.39 8.67 -11.81
CA ARG A 126 -1.97 8.47 -11.53
C ARG A 126 -1.76 7.05 -11.02
N VAL A 127 -1.05 6.22 -11.78
CA VAL A 127 -0.79 4.84 -11.38
C VAL A 127 0.51 4.75 -10.59
N GLU A 128 0.41 4.34 -9.33
CA GLU A 128 1.54 4.01 -8.46
C GLU A 128 1.63 2.49 -8.31
N VAL A 129 2.83 1.95 -8.48
CA VAL A 129 3.04 0.50 -8.51
C VAL A 129 3.36 -0.02 -7.12
N VAL A 130 2.63 -1.04 -6.67
CA VAL A 130 2.81 -1.69 -5.38
C VAL A 130 3.38 -3.09 -5.58
N LYS A 131 4.44 -3.45 -4.84
CA LYS A 131 5.07 -4.76 -4.98
C LYS A 131 4.43 -5.79 -4.05
N PRO A 132 4.05 -7.00 -4.53
CA PRO A 132 3.41 -8.04 -3.73
C PRO A 132 4.13 -8.31 -2.40
N GLN A 133 5.43 -8.55 -2.49
CA GLN A 133 6.27 -8.86 -1.33
C GLN A 133 6.32 -7.71 -0.32
N ALA A 134 6.26 -6.46 -0.79
CA ALA A 134 6.42 -5.29 0.06
C ALA A 134 5.18 -5.05 0.92
N TRP A 135 3.99 -5.08 0.31
CA TRP A 135 2.73 -4.87 1.04
C TRP A 135 2.38 -6.07 1.92
N LYS A 136 2.57 -7.30 1.40
CA LYS A 136 2.33 -8.52 2.20
C LYS A 136 3.22 -8.54 3.43
N HIS A 137 4.48 -8.15 3.31
CA HIS A 137 5.38 -8.13 4.47
C HIS A 137 5.00 -7.02 5.46
N ALA A 138 4.72 -5.82 4.96
CA ALA A 138 4.37 -4.68 5.82
C ALA A 138 3.08 -4.94 6.62
N LEU A 139 2.12 -5.67 6.06
CA LEU A 139 0.85 -6.00 6.70
C LEU A 139 0.87 -7.36 7.43
N GLY A 140 2.02 -8.03 7.54
CA GLY A 140 2.16 -9.30 8.29
C GLY A 140 1.61 -10.55 7.59
N LEU A 141 1.41 -10.47 6.26
CA LEU A 141 0.82 -11.48 5.38
C LEU A 141 1.86 -12.26 4.53
N ALA A 142 3.16 -11.96 4.63
CA ALA A 142 4.20 -12.57 3.79
C ALA A 142 4.65 -14.00 4.19
N ARG A 143 3.89 -14.74 5.00
CA ARG A 143 4.33 -16.03 5.57
C ARG A 143 3.99 -17.25 4.72
N SER A 144 4.80 -18.30 4.86
CA SER A 144 4.43 -19.68 4.46
C SER A 144 3.17 -20.10 5.22
N GLY A 145 2.07 -20.29 4.50
CA GLY A 145 0.76 -20.61 5.07
C GLY A 145 -0.11 -19.40 5.40
N SER A 146 0.33 -18.16 5.11
CA SER A 146 -0.61 -17.03 5.11
C SER A 146 -1.71 -17.34 4.10
N SER A 147 -2.92 -17.41 4.63
CA SER A 147 -4.04 -17.94 3.89
C SER A 147 -4.76 -16.81 3.16
N LYS A 148 -5.51 -17.17 2.14
CA LYS A 148 -6.49 -16.28 1.50
C LYS A 148 -7.56 -15.79 2.48
N ASP A 149 -7.61 -16.32 3.70
CA ASP A 149 -8.53 -15.93 4.77
C ASP A 149 -7.94 -14.74 5.55
N ASP A 150 -6.62 -14.73 5.80
CA ASP A 150 -5.91 -13.66 6.52
C ASP A 150 -6.09 -12.27 5.85
N SER A 151 -6.01 -12.22 4.51
CA SER A 151 -6.23 -10.98 3.78
C SER A 151 -7.66 -10.45 3.96
N ARG A 152 -8.65 -11.34 4.02
CA ARG A 152 -10.07 -10.96 4.15
C ARG A 152 -10.38 -10.42 5.53
N ASP A 153 -9.84 -11.06 6.57
CA ASP A 153 -9.98 -10.62 7.95
C ASP A 153 -9.31 -9.24 8.14
N MET A 154 -8.08 -9.09 7.64
CA MET A 154 -7.34 -7.81 7.72
C MET A 154 -8.05 -6.69 6.97
N ALA A 155 -8.55 -6.95 5.76
CA ALA A 155 -9.29 -5.95 4.98
C ALA A 155 -10.60 -5.55 5.68
N SER A 156 -11.32 -6.50 6.26
CA SER A 156 -12.55 -6.24 7.02
C SER A 156 -12.28 -5.44 8.31
N ALA A 157 -11.14 -5.66 8.95
CA ALA A 157 -10.72 -4.88 10.12
C ALA A 157 -10.34 -3.43 9.76
N MET A 158 -9.70 -3.22 8.61
CA MET A 158 -9.33 -1.88 8.12
C MET A 158 -10.52 -1.09 7.58
N PHE A 159 -11.40 -1.77 6.83
CA PHE A 159 -12.54 -1.17 6.14
C PHE A 159 -13.82 -1.91 6.50
N PRO A 160 -14.32 -1.81 7.75
CA PRO A 160 -15.56 -2.46 8.16
C PRO A 160 -16.76 -2.03 7.31
N GLU A 161 -16.68 -0.88 6.66
CA GLU A 161 -17.69 -0.34 5.74
C GLU A 161 -17.88 -1.22 4.47
N VAL A 162 -16.96 -2.15 4.19
CA VAL A 162 -17.13 -3.15 3.11
C VAL A 162 -18.26 -4.16 3.41
N GLY A 163 -18.62 -4.34 4.69
CA GLY A 163 -19.68 -5.26 5.10
C GLY A 163 -19.44 -6.71 4.65
N ASP A 164 -20.48 -7.35 4.13
CA ASP A 164 -20.47 -8.79 3.78
C ASP A 164 -19.76 -9.13 2.47
N ASP A 165 -19.23 -8.12 1.74
CA ASP A 165 -18.64 -8.29 0.42
C ASP A 165 -17.34 -9.11 0.41
N LEU A 166 -16.76 -9.37 1.58
CA LEU A 166 -15.58 -10.23 1.79
C LEU A 166 -15.90 -11.60 2.43
N GLY A 167 -17.18 -11.93 2.62
CA GLY A 167 -17.60 -13.11 3.38
C GLY A 167 -17.23 -14.47 2.76
N ARG A 168 -16.92 -14.54 1.45
CA ARG A 168 -16.65 -15.83 0.77
C ARG A 168 -15.15 -16.03 0.55
N LYS A 169 -14.70 -17.29 0.55
CA LYS A 169 -13.29 -17.65 0.27
C LYS A 169 -12.77 -17.15 -1.09
N LYS A 170 -13.66 -16.98 -2.06
CA LYS A 170 -13.31 -16.48 -3.40
C LYS A 170 -13.07 -14.96 -3.42
N ASP A 171 -13.41 -14.23 -2.36
CA ASP A 171 -13.30 -12.77 -2.28
C ASP A 171 -11.91 -12.31 -1.80
N HIS A 172 -10.89 -13.16 -1.87
CA HIS A 172 -9.53 -12.79 -1.50
C HIS A 172 -8.96 -11.69 -2.40
N GLY A 173 -9.23 -11.72 -3.72
CA GLY A 173 -8.79 -10.65 -4.63
C GLY A 173 -9.43 -9.30 -4.30
N ARG A 174 -10.68 -9.31 -3.81
CA ARG A 174 -11.35 -8.11 -3.29
C ARG A 174 -10.65 -7.54 -2.06
N ALA A 175 -10.31 -8.42 -1.12
CA ALA A 175 -9.57 -8.05 0.07
C ALA A 175 -8.16 -7.54 -0.27
N GLU A 176 -7.42 -8.24 -1.13
CA GLU A 176 -6.07 -7.82 -1.56
C GLU A 176 -6.12 -6.43 -2.21
N ALA A 177 -7.11 -6.12 -3.05
CA ALA A 177 -7.28 -4.80 -3.64
C ALA A 177 -7.41 -3.68 -2.59
N LEU A 178 -8.18 -3.88 -1.51
CA LEU A 178 -8.28 -2.92 -0.40
C LEU A 178 -6.96 -2.75 0.35
N LEU A 179 -6.26 -3.86 0.63
CA LEU A 179 -4.98 -3.84 1.33
C LEU A 179 -3.87 -3.17 0.50
N ILE A 180 -3.87 -3.38 -0.82
CA ILE A 180 -2.98 -2.69 -1.76
C ILE A 180 -3.23 -1.18 -1.71
N ALA A 181 -4.50 -0.76 -1.68
CA ALA A 181 -4.88 0.65 -1.56
C ALA A 181 -4.33 1.26 -0.27
N ALA A 182 -4.62 0.62 0.87
CA ALA A 182 -4.19 1.05 2.19
C ALA A 182 -2.65 1.15 2.29
N TYR A 183 -1.95 0.10 1.89
CA TYR A 183 -0.49 0.08 1.89
C TYR A 183 0.11 1.17 1.00
N GLY A 184 -0.42 1.32 -0.21
CA GLY A 184 0.07 2.30 -1.18
C GLY A 184 -0.04 3.73 -0.66
N HIS A 185 -1.17 4.05 -0.01
CA HIS A 185 -1.38 5.34 0.66
C HIS A 185 -0.32 5.58 1.74
N MET A 186 -0.13 4.63 2.65
CA MET A 186 0.86 4.74 3.72
C MET A 186 2.29 4.91 3.19
N ALA A 187 2.68 4.15 2.16
CA ALA A 187 4.01 4.24 1.56
C ALA A 187 4.24 5.58 0.87
N THR A 188 3.21 6.14 0.24
CA THR A 188 3.27 7.47 -0.38
C THR A 188 3.35 8.55 0.68
N HIS A 189 2.50 8.48 1.71
CA HIS A 189 2.51 9.42 2.83
C HIS A 189 3.88 9.47 3.53
N ALA A 190 4.47 8.31 3.85
CA ALA A 190 5.79 8.26 4.46
C ALA A 190 6.90 8.83 3.56
N ARG A 191 6.84 8.56 2.25
CA ARG A 191 7.77 9.12 1.27
C ARG A 191 7.67 10.64 1.20
N ASP A 192 6.45 11.17 1.17
CA ASP A 192 6.17 12.60 1.03
C ASP A 192 6.52 13.34 2.31
N ALA A 193 6.20 12.80 3.49
CA ALA A 193 6.63 13.31 4.79
C ALA A 193 8.17 13.40 4.89
N ARG A 194 8.88 12.36 4.43
CA ARG A 194 10.35 12.37 4.38
C ARG A 194 10.89 13.43 3.42
N ALA A 195 10.26 13.59 2.26
CA ALA A 195 10.65 14.62 1.28
C ALA A 195 10.42 16.03 1.83
N ALA A 196 9.29 16.26 2.50
CA ALA A 196 8.97 17.51 3.18
C ALA A 196 9.98 17.81 4.30
N ALA A 197 10.28 16.83 5.16
CA ALA A 197 11.28 16.97 6.21
C ALA A 197 12.67 17.32 5.66
N ALA A 198 13.07 16.69 4.55
CA ALA A 198 14.34 16.99 3.88
C ALA A 198 14.37 18.40 3.26
N ALA A 199 13.22 18.91 2.78
CA ALA A 199 13.11 20.23 2.15
C ALA A 199 12.96 21.37 3.18
N ALA A 200 12.25 21.14 4.29
CA ALA A 200 11.93 22.16 5.28
C ALA A 200 13.15 22.65 6.07
N GLY A 201 14.18 21.82 6.24
CA GLY A 201 15.49 22.21 6.77
C GLY A 201 15.53 22.84 8.18
N ARG A 202 14.40 23.15 8.85
CA ARG A 202 14.36 23.91 10.10
C ARG A 202 13.08 23.64 10.92
N ALA A 203 13.32 23.38 12.20
CA ALA A 203 12.57 23.60 13.46
C ALA A 203 11.04 23.70 13.54
N ASP A 204 10.28 24.01 12.50
CA ASP A 204 8.81 24.14 12.57
C ASP A 204 8.12 22.91 11.93
N ALA A 205 8.46 21.73 12.43
CA ALA A 205 7.50 20.63 12.38
C ALA A 205 6.54 20.88 13.55
N ALA A 206 5.56 21.77 13.34
CA ALA A 206 4.33 21.73 14.12
C ALA A 206 3.86 20.27 14.14
N GLU A 207 3.35 19.80 15.27
CA GLU A 207 2.80 18.45 15.43
C GLU A 207 1.80 18.18 14.31
N GLU A 208 2.28 17.64 13.17
CA GLU A 208 1.44 17.34 12.03
C GLU A 208 0.50 16.26 12.51
N GLU A 209 -0.78 16.62 12.58
CA GLU A 209 -1.84 15.68 12.92
C GLU A 209 -1.71 14.48 11.97
N GLU A 210 -1.39 13.33 12.56
CA GLU A 210 -1.12 12.12 11.79
C GLU A 210 -2.28 11.84 10.83
N ASP A 211 -1.94 11.52 9.57
CA ASP A 211 -2.89 11.14 8.53
C ASP A 211 -3.92 10.13 9.06
N PRO A 212 -5.22 10.47 9.06
CA PRO A 212 -6.24 9.64 9.69
C PRO A 212 -6.37 8.23 9.07
N LEU A 213 -6.07 8.08 7.78
CA LEU A 213 -6.07 6.78 7.12
C LEU A 213 -4.84 5.96 7.54
N CYS A 214 -3.66 6.58 7.62
CA CYS A 214 -2.46 5.93 8.17
C CYS A 214 -2.70 5.43 9.60
N ARG A 215 -3.36 6.24 10.44
CA ARG A 215 -3.75 5.84 11.81
C ARG A 215 -4.69 4.64 11.80
N ARG A 216 -5.77 4.69 11.01
CA ARG A 216 -6.73 3.57 10.86
C ARG A 216 -6.02 2.26 10.49
N VAL A 217 -5.12 2.32 9.51
CA VAL A 217 -4.38 1.13 9.04
C VAL A 217 -3.43 0.62 10.12
N ARG A 218 -2.68 1.51 10.79
CA ARG A 218 -1.80 1.14 11.91
C ARG A 218 -2.56 0.43 13.03
N ASP A 219 -3.69 0.99 13.45
CA ASP A 219 -4.49 0.45 14.55
C ASP A 219 -5.02 -0.94 14.20
N ALA A 220 -5.48 -1.14 12.97
CA ALA A 220 -5.95 -2.44 12.48
C ALA A 220 -4.85 -3.51 12.50
N VAL A 221 -3.65 -3.19 11.98
CA VAL A 221 -2.53 -4.15 11.98
C VAL A 221 -2.06 -4.42 13.41
N THR A 222 -1.97 -3.39 14.25
CA THR A 222 -1.54 -3.54 15.65
C THR A 222 -2.50 -4.43 16.43
N ARG A 223 -3.81 -4.20 16.31
CA ARG A 223 -4.84 -5.05 16.93
C ARG A 223 -4.76 -6.49 16.45
N ALA A 224 -4.63 -6.71 15.14
CA ALA A 224 -4.52 -8.05 14.58
C ALA A 224 -3.28 -8.80 15.13
N VAL A 225 -2.18 -8.09 15.36
CA VAL A 225 -0.97 -8.63 15.99
C VAL A 225 -1.21 -8.95 17.47
N GLU A 226 -1.87 -8.08 18.23
CA GLU A 226 -2.16 -8.32 19.65
C GLU A 226 -3.13 -9.50 19.87
N GLU A 227 -4.20 -9.56 19.08
CA GLU A 227 -5.17 -10.66 19.11
C GLU A 227 -4.50 -11.99 18.77
N ALA A 228 -3.68 -11.99 17.72
CA ALA A 228 -2.85 -13.12 17.38
C ALA A 228 -1.97 -13.55 18.57
N ALA A 229 -1.27 -12.65 19.24
CA ALA A 229 -0.40 -13.00 20.38
C ALA A 229 -1.19 -13.55 21.59
N SER A 230 -2.37 -13.00 21.88
CA SER A 230 -3.21 -13.41 23.02
C SER A 230 -3.83 -14.80 22.88
N SER A 231 -4.18 -15.22 21.65
CA SER A 231 -4.72 -16.56 21.36
C SER A 231 -3.73 -17.71 21.60
N GLU A 232 -2.45 -17.42 21.85
CA GLU A 232 -1.41 -18.43 22.10
C GLU A 232 -1.15 -18.69 23.58
N THR A 233 -1.71 -17.88 24.48
CA THR A 233 -1.53 -18.02 25.92
C THR A 233 -2.58 -18.91 26.61
N SER A 234 -3.51 -19.52 25.88
CA SER A 234 -4.42 -20.53 26.42
C SER A 234 -3.75 -21.91 26.48
N VAL A 235 -3.43 -22.34 27.70
CA VAL A 235 -2.81 -23.63 28.05
C VAL A 235 -3.79 -24.78 27.78
N ASP A 236 -3.41 -25.72 26.92
CA ASP A 236 -4.02 -27.05 26.86
C ASP A 236 -3.37 -27.95 27.93
N ASP A 237 -4.18 -28.51 28.83
CA ASP A 237 -3.82 -29.46 29.89
C ASP A 237 -3.72 -30.90 29.33
N ASP A 238 -3.00 -31.11 28.24
CA ASP A 238 -2.71 -32.47 27.76
C ASP A 238 -1.35 -32.52 27.06
N GLY A 239 -0.50 -33.41 27.56
CA GLY A 239 0.93 -33.50 27.28
C GLY A 239 1.26 -34.05 25.89
N ASP A 240 0.84 -33.36 24.83
CA ASP A 240 1.30 -33.58 23.47
C ASP A 240 1.98 -32.31 22.94
N GLU A 241 3.32 -32.35 22.81
CA GLU A 241 4.15 -31.27 22.26
C GLU A 241 3.95 -31.13 20.74
N THR A 242 2.74 -30.82 20.30
CA THR A 242 2.56 -30.21 18.97
C THR A 242 2.89 -28.73 19.13
N ARG A 243 4.17 -28.38 18.96
CA ARG A 243 4.72 -27.01 19.04
C ARG A 243 3.87 -26.01 18.26
N ARG A 244 2.94 -25.35 18.93
CA ARG A 244 2.09 -24.28 18.37
C ARG A 244 2.91 -23.00 18.24
N SER A 245 2.86 -22.45 17.04
CA SER A 245 3.80 -21.49 16.46
C SER A 245 3.50 -20.04 16.86
N GLY A 246 4.12 -19.59 17.95
CA GLY A 246 4.13 -18.23 18.53
C GLY A 246 4.16 -17.05 17.54
N LEU A 247 3.49 -15.90 17.75
CA LEU A 247 3.56 -14.69 16.86
C LEU A 247 4.99 -14.16 16.73
N ARG A 248 5.72 -14.27 17.85
CA ARG A 248 7.13 -13.94 17.98
C ARG A 248 8.04 -14.85 17.11
N MET A 249 7.55 -16.03 16.74
CA MET A 249 8.10 -16.90 15.68
C MET A 249 7.40 -16.68 14.32
N ARG A 250 6.13 -16.26 14.28
CA ARG A 250 5.34 -15.94 13.07
C ARG A 250 5.89 -14.69 12.34
N ILE A 251 6.61 -13.80 13.00
CA ILE A 251 7.21 -12.61 12.38
C ILE A 251 8.73 -12.79 12.17
N GLY A 252 9.26 -13.97 12.51
CA GLY A 252 10.70 -14.19 12.63
C GLY A 252 11.25 -13.49 13.87
N PRO A 253 12.30 -14.04 14.52
CA PRO A 253 12.82 -13.51 15.79
C PRO A 253 13.47 -12.11 15.69
N ASP A 254 13.52 -11.52 14.48
CA ASP A 254 14.38 -10.38 14.14
C ASP A 254 13.65 -9.16 13.55
N ASP A 255 12.33 -9.19 13.36
CA ASP A 255 11.56 -8.06 12.81
C ASP A 255 10.51 -7.60 13.85
N PRO A 256 10.76 -6.54 14.62
CA PRO A 256 9.85 -6.09 15.66
C PRO A 256 8.72 -5.30 15.00
N LEU A 257 7.59 -5.97 14.77
CA LEU A 257 6.27 -5.35 14.57
C LEU A 257 6.13 -4.56 13.25
N PRO A 258 4.89 -4.23 12.82
CA PRO A 258 4.73 -3.40 11.63
C PRO A 258 5.34 -2.01 11.89
N TYR A 259 6.47 -1.75 11.26
CA TYR A 259 7.09 -0.43 11.22
C TYR A 259 6.19 0.52 10.43
N PHE A 260 5.91 1.71 10.94
CA PHE A 260 5.09 2.75 10.28
C PHE A 260 5.77 4.13 10.27
N GLY A 261 7.10 4.16 10.32
CA GLY A 261 7.88 5.40 10.34
C GLY A 261 8.21 5.96 8.94
N PRO A 262 9.08 6.99 8.86
CA PRO A 262 9.41 7.72 7.62
C PRO A 262 10.01 6.87 6.49
N TYR A 263 10.49 5.67 6.82
CA TYR A 263 11.09 4.74 5.86
C TYR A 263 10.12 3.64 5.42
N PHE A 264 8.83 3.78 5.74
CA PHE A 264 7.81 2.79 5.42
C PHE A 264 7.78 2.50 3.92
N GLY A 265 7.61 1.22 3.58
CA GLY A 265 7.61 0.74 2.19
C GLY A 265 8.97 0.69 1.48
N MET A 266 10.07 1.18 2.08
CA MET A 266 11.39 1.06 1.45
C MET A 266 11.90 -0.39 1.45
N THR A 267 12.55 -0.77 0.35
CA THR A 267 13.25 -2.05 0.24
C THR A 267 14.61 -1.99 0.96
N GLY A 268 15.14 -3.13 1.40
CA GLY A 268 16.49 -3.19 1.98
C GLY A 268 17.58 -2.60 1.08
N LYS A 269 17.44 -2.77 -0.25
CA LYS A 269 18.32 -2.15 -1.24
C LYS A 269 18.23 -0.62 -1.20
N ALA A 270 17.01 -0.07 -1.21
CA ALA A 270 16.78 1.38 -1.18
C ALA A 270 17.28 2.00 0.14
N LEU A 271 17.08 1.30 1.27
CA LEU A 271 17.62 1.71 2.57
C LEU A 271 19.15 1.72 2.57
N GLY A 272 19.78 0.69 1.99
CA GLY A 272 21.24 0.64 1.84
C GLY A 272 21.79 1.74 0.94
N GLU A 273 21.07 2.11 -0.13
CA GLU A 273 21.42 3.24 -0.99
C GLU A 273 21.30 4.58 -0.26
N GLU A 274 20.26 4.76 0.55
CA GLU A 274 20.05 5.95 1.38
C GLU A 274 21.12 6.08 2.48
N CYS A 275 21.44 4.99 3.19
CA CYS A 275 22.56 4.94 4.13
C CYS A 275 23.87 5.36 3.45
N ARG A 276 24.15 4.80 2.26
CA ARG A 276 25.36 5.15 1.49
C ARG A 276 25.40 6.63 1.14
N ARG A 277 24.27 7.19 0.69
CA ARG A 277 24.15 8.62 0.34
C ARG A 277 24.49 9.54 1.52
N ARG A 278 24.19 9.10 2.74
CA ARG A 278 24.45 9.84 3.99
C ARG A 278 25.80 9.50 4.65
N GLY A 279 26.60 8.64 4.03
CA GLY A 279 27.89 8.20 4.61
C GLY A 279 27.74 7.22 5.79
N LEU A 280 26.57 6.59 5.95
CA LEU A 280 26.28 5.62 7.00
C LEU A 280 26.65 4.20 6.58
N ARG A 281 26.86 3.31 7.57
CA ARG A 281 27.15 1.89 7.34
C ARG A 281 25.98 1.21 6.63
N VAL A 282 26.28 0.46 5.56
CA VAL A 282 25.27 -0.22 4.71
C VAL A 282 25.06 -1.71 5.03
N SER A 283 25.82 -2.27 5.98
CA SER A 283 25.64 -3.64 6.43
C SER A 283 24.53 -3.74 7.49
N GLY A 284 23.85 -4.88 7.52
CA GLY A 284 22.84 -5.20 8.53
C GLY A 284 21.54 -5.71 7.92
N LYS A 285 20.61 -6.09 8.79
CA LYS A 285 19.22 -6.39 8.42
C LYS A 285 18.46 -5.10 8.09
N LYS A 286 17.28 -5.23 7.48
CA LYS A 286 16.44 -4.10 7.07
C LYS A 286 16.18 -3.12 8.23
N MET A 287 15.81 -3.63 9.40
CA MET A 287 15.51 -2.79 10.57
C MET A 287 16.74 -2.08 11.13
N GLU A 288 17.91 -2.71 11.11
CA GLU A 288 19.16 -2.05 11.52
C GLU A 288 19.55 -0.89 10.58
N LEU A 289 19.13 -0.95 9.31
CA LEU A 289 19.31 0.16 8.37
C LEU A 289 18.31 1.29 8.67
N ILE A 290 17.06 0.95 9.00
CA ILE A 290 16.02 1.92 9.37
C ILE A 290 16.41 2.66 10.64
N GLU A 291 16.75 1.95 11.71
CA GLU A 291 17.15 2.54 13.00
C GLU A 291 18.32 3.52 12.82
N ARG A 292 19.33 3.13 12.04
CA ARG A 292 20.48 3.98 11.73
C ARG A 292 20.13 5.25 10.97
N LEU A 293 19.14 5.16 10.09
CA LEU A 293 18.66 6.31 9.33
C LEU A 293 17.84 7.26 10.21
N GLU A 294 17.00 6.73 11.10
CA GLU A 294 16.24 7.53 12.07
C GLU A 294 17.15 8.19 13.11
N GLU A 295 18.21 7.51 13.56
CA GLU A 295 19.24 8.10 14.42
C GLU A 295 19.93 9.30 13.75
N ASP A 296 20.24 9.18 12.44
CA ASP A 296 20.84 10.25 11.65
C ASP A 296 19.86 11.41 11.43
N ASP A 297 18.59 11.13 11.13
CA ASP A 297 17.52 12.15 11.06
C ASP A 297 17.39 12.90 12.39
N ALA A 298 17.35 12.18 13.52
CA ALA A 298 17.28 12.78 14.85
C ALA A 298 18.53 13.62 15.18
N ALA A 299 19.71 13.16 14.76
CA ALA A 299 20.95 13.93 14.92
C ALA A 299 20.96 15.20 14.06
N ALA A 300 20.46 15.13 12.83
CA ALA A 300 20.29 16.29 11.96
C ALA A 300 19.31 17.31 12.55
N MET A 301 18.18 16.84 13.11
CA MET A 301 17.21 17.70 13.80
C MET A 301 17.82 18.38 15.03
N ARG A 302 18.61 17.68 15.85
CA ARG A 302 19.31 18.29 17.00
C ARG A 302 20.28 19.40 16.55
N ARG A 303 21.11 19.12 15.54
CA ARG A 303 22.05 20.11 14.98
C ARG A 303 21.31 21.34 14.43
N ALA A 304 20.16 21.15 13.78
CA ALA A 304 19.35 22.25 13.25
C ALA A 304 18.73 23.11 14.37
N ARG A 305 18.23 22.49 15.45
CA ARG A 305 17.70 23.20 16.62
C ARG A 305 18.79 24.00 17.34
N GLU A 306 19.96 23.40 17.53
CA GLU A 306 21.12 24.09 18.13
C GLU A 306 21.55 25.29 17.27
N ALA A 307 21.65 25.13 15.96
CA ALA A 307 21.99 26.23 15.05
C ALA A 307 20.95 27.35 15.05
N ALA A 308 19.65 27.01 15.11
CA ALA A 308 18.58 28.00 15.20
C ALA A 308 18.63 28.79 16.51
N ALA A 309 18.90 28.12 17.64
CA ALA A 309 19.05 28.76 18.94
C ALA A 309 20.24 29.74 18.99
N VAL A 310 21.36 29.39 18.34
CA VAL A 310 22.51 30.30 18.21
C VAL A 310 22.15 31.55 17.42
N ILE A 311 21.48 31.41 16.26
CA ILE A 311 21.05 32.55 15.44
C ILE A 311 20.08 33.45 16.20
N GLN A 312 19.17 32.88 16.99
CA GLN A 312 18.24 33.65 17.81
C GLN A 312 18.96 34.41 18.93
N ALA A 313 19.97 33.81 19.56
CA ALA A 313 20.76 34.44 20.61
C ALA A 313 21.73 35.53 20.10
N GLU A 314 22.18 35.47 18.84
CA GLU A 314 23.02 36.50 18.21
C GLU A 314 22.20 37.67 17.62
N GLY A 315 20.87 37.54 17.55
CA GLY A 315 19.95 38.56 17.04
C GLY A 315 19.30 39.45 18.11
N GLU A 316 19.51 39.16 19.39
CA GLU A 316 19.10 39.97 20.56
C GLU A 316 20.26 40.83 21.09
#